data_AF-A0AB36IV37-F1
#
_entry.id   AF-A0AB36IV37-F1
#
_cell.length_a   1.000
_cell.length_b   1.000
_cell.length_c   1.000
_cell.angle_alpha   90.00
_cell.angle_beta   90.00
_cell.angle_gamma   90.00
#
_symmetry.space_group_name_H-M   'P 1'
#
loop_
_entity.id
_entity.type
_entity.pdbx_description
1 polymer ?
#
loop_
_entity_poly.entity_id
_entity_poly.type
_entity_poly.pdbx_seq_one_letter_code
_entity_poly.pdbx_strand_id
1 'polypeptide(L)'
;MTGEWARLLTEHWPTLTLTIAVLIGIYYVVRTLALTFDAVADALGPLGKIWRARRTISQAESTDLRRRVEYLDSQVRALRYRDECYFAYTLMDHDWHVRNELLAREHGLVLERHVTFLEFRDKWMRDHQLENEDIKIWQ
;
A
#
# COMPACT_ATOMS: atom_id res chain seq x y z
N MET A 1 73.15 -21.34 26.79
CA MET A 1 71.82 -21.00 26.23
C MET A 1 71.06 -22.21 25.67
N THR A 2 71.69 -23.22 25.07
CA THR A 2 70.99 -24.39 24.52
C THR A 2 70.34 -25.32 25.55
N GLY A 3 70.94 -25.47 26.74
CA GLY A 3 70.42 -26.36 27.80
C GLY A 3 69.16 -25.86 28.52
N GLU A 4 68.93 -24.54 28.54
CA GLU A 4 67.78 -23.92 29.22
C GLU A 4 66.51 -24.02 28.37
N TRP A 5 66.65 -23.83 27.05
CA TRP A 5 65.59 -24.10 26.07
C TRP A 5 65.20 -25.57 26.03
N ALA A 6 66.18 -26.48 26.09
CA ALA A 6 65.91 -27.92 26.12
C ALA A 6 65.09 -28.32 27.36
N ARG A 7 65.41 -27.73 28.53
CA ARG A 7 64.70 -28.01 29.79
C ARG A 7 63.28 -27.46 29.80
N LEU A 8 63.08 -26.21 29.36
CA LEU A 8 61.75 -25.60 29.18
C LEU A 8 60.88 -26.38 28.20
N LEU A 9 61.46 -26.87 27.10
CA LEU A 9 60.77 -27.70 26.12
C LEU A 9 60.39 -29.06 26.69
N THR A 10 61.20 -29.69 27.54
CA THR A 10 60.86 -30.98 28.14
C THR A 10 59.87 -30.88 29.30
N GLU A 11 59.93 -29.79 30.09
CA GLU A 11 59.11 -29.61 31.30
C GLU A 11 57.70 -29.07 30.98
N HIS A 12 57.57 -28.27 29.92
CA HIS A 12 56.30 -27.66 29.48
C HIS A 12 55.86 -28.08 28.07
N TRP A 13 56.44 -29.15 27.52
CA TRP A 13 56.07 -29.70 26.20
C TRP A 13 54.55 -29.88 25.99
N PRO A 14 53.77 -30.38 26.98
CA PRO A 14 52.33 -30.59 26.78
C PRO A 14 51.55 -29.28 26.71
N THR A 15 51.94 -28.26 27.50
CA THR A 15 51.25 -26.97 27.51
C THR A 15 51.62 -26.14 26.28
N LEU A 16 52.87 -26.19 25.83
CA LEU A 16 53.31 -25.53 24.60
C LEU A 16 52.61 -26.11 23.36
N THR A 17 52.52 -27.43 23.26
CA THR A 17 51.83 -28.08 22.13
C THR A 17 50.34 -27.82 22.14
N LEU A 18 49.69 -27.84 23.31
CA LEU A 18 48.29 -27.46 23.45
C LEU A 18 48.06 -26.01 22.98
N THR A 19 48.92 -25.09 23.41
CA THR A 19 48.80 -23.67 23.06
C THR A 19 48.96 -23.45 21.56
N ILE A 20 49.94 -24.10 20.93
CA ILE A 20 50.15 -24.04 19.48
C ILE A 20 48.96 -24.67 18.74
N ALA A 21 48.44 -25.81 19.19
CA ALA A 21 47.28 -26.46 18.58
C ALA A 21 46.03 -25.57 18.66
N VAL A 22 45.80 -24.89 19.79
CA VAL A 22 44.69 -23.94 19.95
C VAL A 22 44.84 -22.74 19.02
N LEU A 23 46.03 -22.15 18.92
CA LEU A 23 46.28 -21.01 18.01
C LEU A 23 46.04 -21.40 16.55
N ILE A 24 46.49 -22.59 16.14
CA ILE A 24 46.24 -23.13 14.80
C ILE A 24 44.72 -23.35 14.60
N GLY A 25 44.02 -23.90 15.59
CA GLY A 25 42.57 -24.08 15.55
C GLY A 25 41.82 -22.77 15.36
N ILE A 26 42.16 -21.74 16.16
CA ILE A 26 41.57 -20.39 16.04
C ILE A 26 41.85 -19.81 14.65
N TYR A 27 43.09 -19.93 14.14
CA TYR A 27 43.44 -19.46 12.82
C TYR A 27 42.59 -20.10 11.71
N TYR A 28 42.39 -21.42 11.75
CA TYR A 28 41.54 -22.11 10.76
C TYR A 28 40.07 -21.71 10.87
N VAL A 29 39.54 -21.53 12.09
CA VAL A 29 38.16 -21.07 12.30
C VAL A 29 37.96 -19.67 11.73
N VAL A 30 38.85 -18.72 12.05
CA VAL A 30 38.79 -17.35 11.54
C VAL A 30 38.94 -17.32 10.02
N ARG A 31 39.87 -18.09 9.45
CA ARG A 31 40.06 -18.17 8.00
C ARG A 31 38.83 -18.73 7.29
N THR A 32 38.20 -19.76 7.85
CA THR A 32 37.00 -20.36 7.28
C THR A 32 35.82 -19.40 7.36
N LEU A 33 35.67 -18.67 8.47
CA LEU A 33 34.67 -17.61 8.61
C LEU A 33 34.90 -16.47 7.61
N ALA A 34 36.14 -16.02 7.42
CA ALA A 34 36.44 -14.97 6.43
C ALA A 34 36.04 -15.39 5.01
N LEU A 35 36.35 -16.63 4.63
CA LEU A 35 36.00 -17.18 3.31
C LEU A 35 34.48 -17.33 3.11
N THR A 36 33.73 -17.65 4.18
CA THR A 36 32.26 -17.73 4.09
C THR A 36 31.62 -16.34 4.07
N PHE A 37 32.18 -15.37 4.79
CA PHE A 37 31.69 -13.99 4.75
C PHE A 37 31.93 -13.31 3.40
N ASP A 38 33.06 -13.55 2.74
CA ASP A 38 33.32 -13.03 1.40
C ASP A 38 32.31 -13.59 0.38
N ALA A 39 32.05 -14.91 0.42
CA ALA A 39 31.05 -15.55 -0.45
C ALA A 39 29.62 -15.02 -0.19
N VAL A 40 29.27 -14.76 1.06
CA VAL A 40 27.97 -14.20 1.45
C VAL A 40 27.86 -12.72 1.06
N ALA A 41 28.94 -11.94 1.19
CA ALA A 41 28.99 -10.54 0.79
C ALA A 41 28.86 -10.39 -0.74
N ASP A 42 29.54 -11.23 -1.51
CA ASP A 42 29.45 -11.26 -2.97
C ASP A 42 28.06 -11.71 -3.45
N ALA A 43 27.44 -12.68 -2.77
CA ALA A 43 26.07 -13.12 -3.08
C ALA A 43 25.00 -12.08 -2.70
N LEU A 44 25.19 -11.34 -1.60
CA LEU A 44 24.26 -10.31 -1.12
C LEU A 44 24.43 -8.96 -1.84
N GLY A 45 25.59 -8.69 -2.45
CA GLY A 45 25.85 -7.49 -3.25
C GLY A 45 24.79 -7.20 -4.33
N PRO A 46 24.49 -8.12 -5.26
CA PRO A 46 23.47 -7.92 -6.30
C PRO A 46 22.05 -7.86 -5.72
N LEU A 47 21.73 -8.67 -4.70
CA LEU A 47 20.43 -8.65 -4.04
C LEU A 47 20.17 -7.31 -3.33
N GLY A 48 21.18 -6.75 -2.67
CA GLY A 48 21.12 -5.43 -2.04
C GLY A 48 21.02 -4.28 -3.04
N LYS A 49 21.53 -4.42 -4.27
CA LYS A 49 21.33 -3.46 -5.36
C LYS A 49 19.88 -3.49 -5.88
N ILE A 50 19.32 -4.68 -6.08
CA ILE A 50 17.93 -4.86 -6.52
C ILE A 50 16.95 -4.33 -5.46
N TRP A 51 17.19 -4.61 -4.19
CA TRP A 51 16.37 -4.10 -3.09
C TRP A 51 16.44 -2.58 -2.97
N ARG A 52 17.63 -1.97 -3.13
CA ARG A 52 17.77 -0.51 -3.14
C ARG A 52 17.08 0.13 -4.34
N ALA A 53 17.20 -0.46 -5.53
CA ALA A 53 16.54 0.01 -6.74
C ALA A 53 15.00 -0.03 -6.62
N ARG A 54 14.45 -1.06 -5.96
CA ARG A 54 13.00 -1.16 -5.68
C ARG A 54 12.52 -0.18 -4.61
N ARG A 55 13.40 0.25 -3.70
CA ARG A 55 13.04 1.16 -2.60
C ARG A 55 13.14 2.63 -2.99
N THR A 56 13.90 2.94 -4.04
CA THR A 56 13.93 4.26 -4.67
C THR A 56 12.80 4.36 -5.69
N ILE A 57 11.55 4.45 -5.22
CA ILE A 57 10.50 5.08 -6.04
C ILE A 57 11.04 6.47 -6.38
N SER A 58 11.26 6.73 -7.67
CA SER A 58 11.76 8.02 -8.11
C SER A 58 10.76 9.10 -7.69
N GLN A 59 11.22 10.29 -7.33
CA GLN A 59 10.33 11.43 -7.04
C GLN A 59 9.34 11.70 -8.20
N ALA A 60 9.74 11.37 -9.43
CA ALA A 60 8.86 11.43 -10.60
C ALA A 60 7.73 10.39 -10.54
N GLU A 61 8.05 9.16 -10.12
CA GLU A 61 7.10 8.05 -10.00
C GLU A 61 6.14 8.26 -8.82
N SER A 62 6.63 8.76 -7.67
CA SER A 62 5.77 9.12 -6.55
C SER A 62 4.80 10.26 -6.90
N THR A 63 5.27 11.25 -7.66
CA THR A 63 4.42 12.36 -8.15
C THR A 63 3.38 11.86 -9.15
N ASP A 64 3.75 10.97 -10.07
CA ASP A 64 2.80 10.39 -11.02
C ASP A 64 1.74 9.54 -10.30
N LEU A 65 2.15 8.68 -9.37
CA LEU A 65 1.22 7.91 -8.54
C LEU A 65 0.26 8.82 -7.77
N ARG A 66 0.76 9.91 -7.19
CA ARG A 66 -0.08 10.88 -6.47
C ARG A 66 -1.13 11.51 -7.39
N ARG A 67 -0.75 11.93 -8.60
CA ARG A 67 -1.70 12.49 -9.58
C ARG A 67 -2.76 11.47 -9.98
N ARG A 68 -2.38 10.21 -10.17
CA ARG A 68 -3.33 9.13 -10.47
C ARG A 68 -4.31 8.90 -9.33
N VAL A 69 -3.82 8.91 -8.09
CA VAL A 69 -4.67 8.76 -6.90
C VAL A 69 -5.64 9.94 -6.79
N GLU A 70 -5.17 11.18 -6.97
CA GLU A 70 -6.03 12.38 -6.94
C GLU A 70 -7.10 12.34 -8.05
N TYR A 71 -6.73 11.91 -9.26
CA TYR A 71 -7.67 11.71 -10.36
C TYR A 71 -8.72 10.64 -10.04
N LEU A 72 -8.30 9.46 -9.58
CA LEU A 72 -9.21 8.39 -9.21
C LEU A 72 -10.13 8.78 -8.06
N ASP A 73 -9.63 9.51 -7.05
CA ASP A 73 -10.43 10.03 -5.95
C ASP A 73 -11.53 10.97 -6.46
N SER A 74 -11.21 11.87 -7.40
CA SER A 74 -12.24 12.73 -8.02
C SER A 74 -13.31 11.94 -8.77
N GLN A 75 -12.93 10.88 -9.50
CA GLN A 75 -13.87 10.05 -10.24
C GLN A 75 -14.78 9.24 -9.30
N VAL A 76 -14.22 8.68 -8.22
CA VAL A 76 -14.99 7.94 -7.22
C VAL A 76 -15.99 8.85 -6.51
N ARG A 77 -15.58 10.08 -6.17
CA ARG A 77 -16.49 11.08 -5.58
C ARG A 77 -17.63 11.44 -6.52
N ALA A 78 -17.34 11.70 -7.79
CA ALA A 78 -18.35 11.98 -8.81
C ALA A 78 -19.36 10.83 -8.94
N LEU A 79 -18.87 9.58 -9.07
CA LEU A 79 -19.72 8.39 -9.14
C LEU A 79 -20.60 8.23 -7.90
N ARG A 80 -20.04 8.45 -6.71
CA ARG A 80 -20.79 8.37 -5.46
C ARG A 80 -21.92 9.39 -5.40
N TYR A 81 -21.65 10.65 -5.76
CA TYR A 81 -22.70 11.68 -5.78
C TYR A 81 -23.81 11.36 -6.77
N ARG A 82 -23.43 10.85 -7.94
CA ARG A 82 -24.38 10.40 -8.94
C ARG A 82 -25.28 9.28 -8.40
N ASP A 83 -24.69 8.28 -7.77
CA ASP A 83 -25.43 7.15 -7.18
C ASP A 83 -26.35 7.61 -6.04
N GLU A 84 -25.88 8.52 -5.18
CA GLU A 84 -26.69 9.14 -4.12
C GLU A 84 -27.90 9.89 -4.71
N CYS A 85 -27.70 10.68 -5.78
CA CYS A 85 -28.78 11.39 -6.47
C CYS A 85 -29.79 10.42 -7.10
N TYR A 86 -29.33 9.36 -7.79
CA TYR A 86 -30.21 8.35 -8.39
C TYR A 86 -31.01 7.59 -7.34
N PHE A 87 -30.37 7.21 -6.24
CA PHE A 87 -31.03 6.51 -5.15
C PHE A 87 -32.11 7.38 -4.51
N ALA A 88 -31.80 8.64 -4.22
CA ALA A 88 -32.76 9.59 -3.67
C ALA A 88 -33.96 9.82 -4.61
N TYR A 89 -33.70 9.95 -5.93
CA TYR A 89 -34.78 10.04 -6.92
C TYR A 89 -35.65 8.78 -6.94
N THR A 90 -35.04 7.59 -6.91
CA THR A 90 -35.76 6.31 -6.95
C THR A 90 -36.69 6.16 -5.74
N LEU A 91 -36.23 6.56 -4.55
CA LEU A 91 -37.09 6.57 -3.35
C LEU A 91 -38.24 7.57 -3.48
N MET A 92 -37.97 8.79 -3.94
CA MET A 92 -38.99 9.80 -4.16
C MET A 92 -40.04 9.36 -5.19
N ASP A 93 -39.60 8.77 -6.30
CA ASP A 93 -40.44 8.25 -7.38
C ASP A 93 -41.32 7.09 -6.89
N HIS A 94 -40.73 6.18 -6.11
CA HIS A 94 -41.47 5.10 -5.45
C HIS A 94 -42.56 5.63 -4.52
N ASP A 95 -42.23 6.59 -3.65
CA ASP A 95 -43.20 7.21 -2.74
C ASP A 95 -44.33 7.92 -3.51
N TRP A 96 -44.00 8.59 -4.62
CA TRP A 96 -44.99 9.20 -5.50
C TRP A 96 -45.92 8.13 -6.09
N HIS A 97 -45.39 7.00 -6.57
CA HIS A 97 -46.21 5.90 -7.08
C HIS A 97 -47.15 5.33 -6.02
N VAL A 98 -46.65 5.10 -4.80
CA VAL A 98 -47.46 4.60 -3.68
C VAL A 98 -48.57 5.58 -3.32
N ARG A 99 -48.27 6.88 -3.20
CA ARG A 99 -49.29 7.91 -2.92
C ARG A 99 -50.36 7.98 -4.00
N ASN A 100 -49.96 7.92 -5.27
CA ASN A 100 -50.92 7.94 -6.37
C ASN A 100 -51.80 6.70 -6.41
N GLU A 101 -51.28 5.52 -6.05
CA GLU A 101 -52.09 4.31 -5.93
C GLU A 101 -53.15 4.44 -4.82
N LEU A 102 -52.78 5.05 -3.69
CA LEU A 102 -53.72 5.32 -2.59
C LEU A 102 -54.78 6.35 -2.98
N LEU A 103 -54.39 7.47 -3.58
CA LEU A 103 -55.32 8.50 -4.09
C LEU A 103 -56.25 7.93 -5.16
N ALA A 104 -55.72 7.08 -6.05
CA ALA A 104 -56.50 6.39 -7.06
C ALA A 104 -57.61 5.52 -6.47
N ARG A 105 -57.33 4.86 -5.34
CA ARG A 105 -58.30 4.04 -4.61
C ARG A 105 -59.34 4.86 -3.86
N GLU A 106 -58.96 6.00 -3.30
CA GLU A 106 -59.84 6.83 -2.46
C GLU A 106 -60.73 7.78 -3.27
N HIS A 107 -60.19 8.41 -4.31
CA HIS A 107 -60.83 9.49 -5.04
C HIS A 107 -61.00 9.23 -6.55
N GLY A 108 -60.64 8.03 -7.02
CA GLY A 108 -60.55 7.72 -8.46
C GLY A 108 -59.27 8.28 -9.08
N LEU A 109 -59.18 8.32 -10.42
CA LEU A 109 -57.97 8.67 -11.19
C LEU A 109 -57.55 10.15 -11.08
N VAL A 110 -57.23 10.62 -9.87
CA VAL A 110 -56.60 11.91 -9.61
C VAL A 110 -55.11 11.65 -9.35
N LEU A 111 -54.26 12.05 -10.30
CA LEU A 111 -52.81 11.86 -10.20
C LEU A 111 -52.13 13.18 -9.78
N GLU A 112 -51.24 13.09 -8.81
CA GLU A 112 -50.32 14.18 -8.46
C GLU A 112 -49.33 14.43 -9.60
N ARG A 113 -48.83 15.67 -9.73
CA ARG A 113 -47.78 15.97 -10.71
C ARG A 113 -46.53 15.13 -10.42
N HIS A 114 -46.07 14.39 -11.43
CA HIS A 114 -44.78 13.71 -11.40
C HIS A 114 -43.63 14.71 -11.55
N VAL A 115 -42.53 14.47 -10.83
CA VAL A 115 -41.29 15.25 -10.94
C VAL A 115 -40.30 14.42 -11.76
N THR A 116 -39.86 14.95 -12.89
CA THR A 116 -38.90 14.24 -13.73
C THR A 116 -37.52 14.14 -13.05
N PHE A 117 -36.72 13.15 -13.44
CA PHE A 117 -35.34 13.03 -12.93
C PHE A 117 -34.51 14.30 -13.13
N LEU A 118 -34.64 14.98 -14.27
CA LEU A 118 -33.88 16.20 -14.54
C LEU A 118 -34.29 17.34 -13.60
N GLU A 119 -35.59 17.55 -13.38
CA GLU A 119 -36.09 18.54 -12.43
C GLU A 119 -35.63 18.23 -11.00
N PHE A 120 -35.67 16.95 -10.60
CA PHE A 120 -35.18 16.50 -9.31
C PHE A 120 -33.67 16.74 -9.17
N ARG A 121 -32.88 16.32 -10.16
CA ARG A 121 -31.42 16.50 -10.18
C ARG A 121 -31.07 17.97 -10.07
N ASP A 122 -31.69 18.84 -10.86
CA ASP A 122 -31.39 20.26 -10.84
C ASP A 122 -31.69 20.86 -9.46
N LYS A 123 -32.78 20.43 -8.81
CA LYS A 123 -33.07 20.80 -7.42
C LYS A 123 -32.03 20.24 -6.44
N TRP A 124 -31.71 18.96 -6.54
CA TRP A 124 -30.71 18.28 -5.72
C TRP A 124 -29.35 18.97 -5.77
N MET A 125 -28.91 19.37 -6.96
CA MET A 125 -27.64 20.08 -7.18
C MET A 125 -27.62 21.45 -6.50
N ARG A 126 -28.73 22.19 -6.55
CA ARG A 126 -28.88 23.47 -5.83
C ARG A 126 -28.85 23.26 -4.32
N ASP A 127 -29.60 22.27 -3.83
CA ASP A 127 -29.72 21.97 -2.40
C ASP A 127 -28.36 21.54 -1.80
N HIS A 128 -27.50 20.89 -2.59
CA HIS A 128 -26.16 20.43 -2.19
C HIS A 128 -25.02 21.38 -2.59
N GLN A 129 -25.32 22.56 -3.15
CA GLN A 129 -24.33 23.58 -3.56
C GLN A 129 -23.31 23.08 -4.62
N LEU A 130 -23.72 22.15 -5.49
CA LEU A 130 -22.87 21.53 -6.51
C LEU A 130 -23.01 22.17 -7.90
N GLU A 131 -23.66 23.34 -8.01
CA GLU A 131 -23.99 23.99 -9.29
C GLU A 131 -22.76 24.22 -10.20
N ASN A 132 -21.59 24.47 -9.62
CA ASN A 132 -20.34 24.70 -10.37
C ASN A 132 -19.59 23.40 -10.72
N GLU A 133 -19.97 22.26 -10.13
CA GLU A 133 -19.32 20.95 -10.30
C GLU A 133 -20.12 19.98 -11.17
N ASP A 134 -21.33 20.38 -11.62
CA ASP A 134 -22.26 19.57 -12.42
C ASP A 134 -21.58 18.91 -13.62
N ILE A 135 -20.81 19.67 -14.40
CA ILE A 135 -20.12 19.17 -15.59
C ILE A 135 -19.13 18.04 -15.25
N LYS A 136 -18.50 18.06 -14.07
CA LYS A 136 -17.52 17.04 -13.68
C LYS A 136 -18.15 15.78 -13.10
N ILE A 137 -19.36 15.89 -12.54
CA ILE A 137 -20.07 14.75 -11.94
C ILE A 137 -20.76 13.89 -13.00
N TRP A 138 -21.22 14.53 -14.08
CA TRP A 138 -22.07 13.91 -15.10
C TRP A 138 -21.40 13.69 -16.47
N GLN A 139 -20.12 14.02 -16.64
CA GLN A 139 -19.29 13.65 -17.81
C GLN A 139 -18.61 12.29 -17.61
#